data_AF-A0A4U7ENP0-F1
#
_entry.id   AF-A0A4U7ENP0-F1
#
_cell.length_a   1.000
_cell.length_b   1.000
_cell.length_c   1.000
_cell.angle_alpha   90.00
_cell.angle_beta   90.00
_cell.angle_gamma   90.00
#
_symmetry.space_group_name_H-M   'P 1'
#
loop_
_entity.id
_entity.type
_entity.pdbx_description
1 polymer ?
#
loop_
_entity_poly.entity_id
_entity_poly.type
_entity_poly.pdbx_seq_one_letter_code
_entity_poly.pdbx_strand_id
1 'polypeptide(L)'
;MYATLVSNAGDGIEVDVPDDGRIEIYRDPDRGNEVVANVTAADSDPVGLSARDPSVSRRPRHVQLFQADDEVFVRDTGMSEPVVLEDVYESMTLTPGERYAVHQDATLHLGYDTEVGIDIGRERDDVPIGWRIEAARREFERGTNEEALHAAEALVDQLRLRGRDEDVYADAHAAFEDVRDQLQSRVRLGHDDADVPDSIRGDGVRCLDRLRAIYTQ
;
A
#
# COMPACT_ATOMS: atom_id res chain seq x y z
N MET A 1 -3.32 -15.12 -1.55
CA MET A 1 -2.71 -13.78 -1.68
C MET A 1 -1.24 -13.96 -1.92
N TYR A 2 -0.66 -13.17 -2.81
CA TYR A 2 0.79 -13.17 -2.99
C TYR A 2 1.34 -11.77 -2.70
N ALA A 3 2.64 -11.71 -2.43
CA ALA A 3 3.36 -10.46 -2.27
C ALA A 3 4.64 -10.52 -3.08
N THR A 4 4.96 -9.40 -3.72
CA THR A 4 6.18 -9.23 -4.49
C THR A 4 6.90 -8.01 -3.96
N LEU A 5 8.17 -8.17 -3.62
CA LEU A 5 9.03 -7.07 -3.24
C LEU A 5 9.55 -6.40 -4.51
N VAL A 6 9.37 -5.09 -4.64
CA VAL A 6 9.78 -4.30 -5.80
C VAL A 6 10.87 -3.32 -5.38
N SER A 7 12.03 -3.39 -6.02
CA SER A 7 13.09 -2.41 -5.82
C SER A 7 12.73 -1.09 -6.53
N ASN A 8 12.54 -0.02 -5.73
CA ASN A 8 12.32 1.34 -6.25
C ASN A 8 13.64 2.05 -6.63
N ALA A 9 14.80 1.42 -6.39
CA ALA A 9 16.12 2.00 -6.67
C ALA A 9 16.50 2.04 -8.17
N GLY A 10 15.51 1.95 -9.07
CA GLY A 10 15.65 2.19 -10.51
C GLY A 10 15.99 0.97 -11.36
N ASP A 11 16.13 -0.21 -10.76
CA ASP A 11 16.37 -1.48 -11.43
C ASP A 11 15.12 -2.35 -11.60
N GLY A 12 14.01 -2.00 -10.95
CA GLY A 12 12.70 -2.66 -11.12
C GLY A 12 12.74 -4.14 -10.78
N ILE A 13 13.63 -4.53 -9.87
CA ILE A 13 13.82 -5.93 -9.50
C ILE A 13 12.64 -6.37 -8.64
N GLU A 14 11.98 -7.43 -9.09
CA GLU A 14 10.85 -8.07 -8.41
C GLU A 14 11.30 -9.37 -7.76
N VAL A 15 10.92 -9.57 -6.49
CA VAL A 15 11.21 -10.78 -5.72
C VAL A 15 9.94 -11.27 -5.03
N ASP A 16 9.43 -12.42 -5.46
CA ASP A 16 8.23 -13.01 -4.88
C ASP A 16 8.48 -13.52 -3.46
N VAL A 17 7.52 -13.27 -2.58
CA VAL A 17 7.51 -13.81 -1.22
C VAL A 17 7.00 -15.25 -1.29
N PRO A 18 7.82 -16.25 -0.92
CA PRO A 18 7.41 -17.65 -0.97
C PRO A 18 6.38 -17.95 0.14
N ASP A 19 5.43 -18.83 -0.16
CA ASP A 19 4.37 -19.29 0.77
C ASP A 19 4.95 -19.83 2.10
N ASP A 20 6.08 -20.56 2.03
CA ASP A 20 6.69 -21.28 3.16
C ASP A 20 7.91 -20.55 3.76
N GLY A 21 8.18 -19.32 3.32
CA GLY A 21 9.43 -18.65 3.62
C GLY A 21 9.29 -17.18 3.96
N ARG A 22 10.41 -16.47 3.89
CA ARG A 22 10.47 -15.02 4.11
C ARG A 22 11.55 -14.41 3.24
N ILE A 23 11.38 -13.13 2.96
CA ILE A 23 12.43 -12.28 2.42
C ILE A 23 13.06 -11.55 3.59
N GLU A 24 14.38 -11.62 3.71
CA GLU A 24 15.15 -10.86 4.69
C GLU A 24 15.88 -9.71 4.00
N ILE A 25 15.61 -8.48 4.41
CA ILE A 25 16.20 -7.26 3.85
C ILE A 25 17.25 -6.73 4.82
N TYR A 26 18.50 -6.66 4.37
CA TYR A 26 19.64 -6.23 5.19
C TYR A 26 20.80 -5.74 4.33
N ARG A 27 21.80 -5.15 4.98
CA ARG A 27 23.05 -4.74 4.33
C ARG A 27 24.10 -5.85 4.37
N ASP A 28 24.62 -6.23 3.21
CA ASP A 28 25.56 -7.33 3.05
C ASP A 28 27.03 -6.84 2.95
N PRO A 29 27.89 -7.11 3.95
CA PRO A 29 29.29 -6.71 3.91
C PRO A 29 30.11 -7.43 2.83
N ASP A 30 29.74 -8.65 2.45
CA ASP A 30 30.48 -9.44 1.46
C ASP A 30 30.24 -8.92 0.04
N ARG A 31 29.14 -8.17 -0.15
CA ARG A 31 28.81 -7.43 -1.37
C ARG A 31 29.12 -5.94 -1.29
N GLY A 32 30.11 -5.56 -0.48
CA GLY A 32 30.54 -4.16 -0.38
C GLY A 32 29.55 -3.23 0.34
N ASN A 33 28.73 -3.78 1.24
CA ASN A 33 27.67 -3.09 1.98
C ASN A 33 26.47 -2.66 1.11
N GLU A 34 26.17 -3.44 0.08
CA GLU A 34 24.92 -3.34 -0.67
C GLU A 34 23.72 -3.75 0.20
N VAL A 35 22.57 -3.11 0.03
CA VAL A 35 21.30 -3.58 0.60
C VAL A 35 20.76 -4.69 -0.29
N VAL A 36 20.44 -5.83 0.32
CA VAL A 36 20.01 -7.05 -0.38
C VAL A 36 18.70 -7.58 0.19
N ALA A 37 17.95 -8.28 -0.65
CA ALA A 37 16.82 -9.12 -0.30
C ALA A 37 17.21 -10.60 -0.42
N ASN A 38 17.17 -11.34 0.68
CA ASN A 38 17.48 -12.77 0.72
C ASN A 38 16.23 -13.60 0.95
N VAL A 39 15.85 -14.43 -0.02
CA VAL A 39 14.72 -15.36 0.10
C VAL A 39 15.15 -16.61 0.86
N THR A 40 14.61 -16.85 2.05
CA THR A 40 15.11 -17.93 2.93
C THR A 40 14.72 -19.34 2.49
N ALA A 41 13.73 -19.47 1.61
CA ALA A 41 13.27 -20.76 1.10
C ALA A 41 14.06 -21.23 -0.14
N ALA A 42 14.97 -20.40 -0.66
CA ALA A 42 15.76 -20.71 -1.84
C ALA A 42 17.25 -20.75 -1.50
N ASP A 43 17.97 -21.75 -2.03
CA ASP A 43 19.45 -21.80 -2.05
C ASP A 43 19.99 -20.83 -3.13
N SER A 44 19.43 -19.63 -3.21
CA SER A 44 19.81 -18.58 -4.15
C SER A 44 20.60 -17.50 -3.45
N ASP A 45 21.57 -16.92 -4.15
CA ASP A 45 22.28 -15.74 -3.67
C ASP A 45 21.29 -14.59 -3.41
N PRO A 46 21.52 -13.75 -2.38
CA PRO A 46 20.70 -12.57 -2.13
C PRO A 46 20.63 -11.67 -3.36
N VAL A 47 19.45 -11.10 -3.60
CA VAL A 47 19.21 -10.15 -4.68
C VAL A 47 19.60 -8.75 -4.21
N GLY A 48 20.41 -8.03 -4.99
CA GLY A 48 20.78 -6.64 -4.67
C GLY A 48 19.63 -5.70 -4.97
N LEU A 49 19.34 -4.75 -4.07
CA LEU A 49 18.28 -3.75 -4.23
C LEU A 49 18.83 -2.38 -4.69
N SER A 50 20.03 -2.36 -5.29
CA SER A 50 20.78 -1.18 -5.76
C SER A 50 21.00 -0.02 -4.78
N ALA A 51 20.52 -0.13 -3.53
CA ALA A 51 20.74 0.84 -2.46
C ALA A 51 22.05 0.55 -1.71
N ARG A 52 22.75 1.63 -1.33
CA ARG A 52 23.97 1.59 -0.51
C ARG A 52 23.84 2.52 0.68
N ASP A 53 22.88 2.21 1.53
CA ASP A 53 22.60 3.00 2.71
C ASP A 53 23.35 2.45 3.95
N PRO A 54 24.33 3.18 4.50
CA PRO A 54 25.09 2.78 5.68
C PRO A 54 24.27 2.84 6.98
N SER A 55 23.00 3.23 6.94
CA SER A 55 22.09 3.19 8.08
C SER A 55 21.20 1.93 8.12
N VAL A 56 21.02 1.24 6.98
CA VAL A 56 20.37 -0.08 6.94
C VAL A 56 21.25 -1.12 7.64
N SER A 57 20.72 -1.85 8.62
CA SER A 57 21.55 -2.76 9.41
C SER A 57 22.05 -3.97 8.63
N ARG A 58 23.20 -4.48 9.09
CA ARG A 58 23.70 -5.81 8.72
C ARG A 58 22.99 -6.88 9.55
N ARG A 59 23.02 -8.12 9.08
CA ARG A 59 22.64 -9.30 9.90
C ARG A 59 23.36 -9.28 11.27
N PRO A 60 22.68 -9.73 12.34
CA PRO A 60 21.38 -10.40 12.35
C PRO A 60 20.17 -9.45 12.37
N ARG A 61 20.37 -8.13 12.36
CA ARG A 61 19.29 -7.13 12.39
C ARG A 61 18.84 -6.84 10.97
N HIS A 62 17.61 -7.22 10.65
CA HIS A 62 17.03 -7.17 9.31
C HIS A 62 15.53 -6.93 9.36
N VAL A 63 14.93 -6.57 8.24
CA VAL A 63 13.47 -6.56 8.08
C VAL A 63 13.05 -7.83 7.37
N GLN A 64 11.91 -8.38 7.78
CA GLN A 64 11.34 -9.57 7.20
C GLN A 64 10.03 -9.24 6.54
N LEU A 65 9.83 -9.75 5.33
CA LEU A 65 8.54 -9.84 4.64
C LEU A 65 8.18 -11.32 4.50
N PHE A 66 7.02 -11.75 4.97
CA PHE A 66 6.63 -13.15 4.99
C PHE A 66 5.12 -13.31 4.92
N GLN A 67 4.66 -14.49 4.51
CA GLN A 67 3.26 -14.85 4.55
C GLN A 67 2.95 -15.74 5.75
N ALA A 68 1.80 -15.50 6.38
CA ALA A 68 1.26 -16.34 7.43
C ALA A 68 -0.26 -16.15 7.48
N ASP A 69 -1.02 -17.18 7.86
CA ASP A 69 -2.47 -17.06 8.09
C ASP A 69 -3.24 -16.40 6.91
N ASP A 70 -2.84 -16.70 5.67
CA ASP A 70 -3.34 -16.09 4.41
C ASP A 70 -3.13 -14.56 4.29
N GLU A 71 -2.26 -13.97 5.12
CA GLU A 71 -1.89 -12.56 5.12
C GLU A 71 -0.40 -12.35 4.90
N VAL A 72 -0.03 -11.15 4.46
CA VAL A 72 1.36 -10.73 4.28
C VAL A 72 1.75 -9.87 5.47
N PHE A 73 2.92 -10.13 6.05
CA PHE A 73 3.41 -9.44 7.22
C PHE A 73 4.80 -8.86 7.00
N VAL A 74 5.04 -7.69 7.59
CA VAL A 74 6.36 -7.10 7.76
C VAL A 74 6.75 -7.13 9.23
N ARG A 75 8.02 -7.44 9.51
CA ARG A 75 8.60 -7.41 10.85
C ARG A 75 9.99 -6.82 10.84
N ASP A 76 10.21 -5.78 11.64
CA ASP A 76 11.56 -5.35 12.01
C ASP A 76 12.12 -6.28 13.10
N THR A 77 13.31 -6.86 12.88
CA THR A 77 13.99 -7.71 13.88
C THR A 77 14.95 -6.94 14.78
N GLY A 78 15.00 -5.61 14.67
CA GLY A 78 15.79 -4.72 15.50
C GLY A 78 16.81 -3.91 14.70
N MET A 79 16.39 -3.33 13.58
CA MET A 79 17.17 -2.38 12.81
C MET A 79 17.72 -1.24 13.69
N SER A 80 18.90 -0.72 13.33
CA SER A 80 19.55 0.38 14.03
C SER A 80 18.79 1.69 13.91
N GLU A 81 18.22 1.92 12.72
CA GLU A 81 17.33 3.06 12.47
C GLU A 81 15.88 2.59 12.45
N PRO A 82 14.92 3.49 12.73
CA PRO A 82 13.50 3.19 12.61
C PRO A 82 13.15 2.69 11.21
N VAL A 83 12.33 1.64 11.15
CA VAL A 83 11.72 1.15 9.92
C VAL A 83 10.33 1.74 9.83
N VAL A 84 10.01 2.36 8.70
CA VAL A 84 8.68 2.93 8.48
C VAL A 84 7.98 2.15 7.38
N LEU A 85 6.80 1.62 7.70
CA LEU A 85 5.89 1.08 6.71
C LEU A 85 4.87 2.17 6.39
N GLU A 86 4.80 2.53 5.11
CA GLU A 86 3.84 3.49 4.59
C GLU A 86 2.93 2.79 3.59
N ASP A 87 1.64 2.74 3.88
CA ASP A 87 0.62 2.29 2.93
C ASP A 87 -0.35 3.44 2.67
N VAL A 88 -1.51 3.21 2.02
CA VAL A 88 -2.51 4.27 1.79
C VAL A 88 -3.42 4.59 2.99
N TYR A 89 -3.21 4.05 4.19
CA TYR A 89 -3.99 4.36 5.41
C TYR A 89 -3.17 5.11 6.43
N GLU A 90 -1.95 4.66 6.65
CA GLU A 90 -1.06 5.24 7.64
C GLU A 90 0.41 5.19 7.21
N SER A 91 1.21 5.98 7.91
CA SER A 91 2.65 5.78 7.96
C SER A 91 2.93 5.39 9.39
N MET A 92 3.52 4.22 9.58
CA MET A 92 3.76 3.68 10.90
C MET A 92 5.22 3.28 11.05
N THR A 93 5.83 3.68 12.17
CA THR A 93 7.12 3.14 12.57
C THR A 93 6.91 1.76 13.16
N LEU A 94 7.59 0.76 12.61
CA LEU A 94 7.49 -0.62 13.10
C LEU A 94 8.15 -0.73 14.48
N THR A 95 7.46 -1.38 15.41
CA THR A 95 8.06 -1.77 16.69
C THR A 95 8.87 -3.05 16.51
N PRO A 96 10.16 -3.07 16.89
CA PRO A 96 11.00 -4.25 16.75
C PRO A 96 10.39 -5.50 17.41
N GLY A 97 10.34 -6.60 16.66
CA GLY A 97 9.82 -7.90 17.10
C GLY A 97 8.32 -8.09 16.86
N GLU A 98 7.55 -7.02 16.64
CA GLU A 98 6.13 -7.11 16.31
C GLU A 98 5.93 -7.40 14.81
N ARG A 99 4.84 -8.12 14.48
CA ARG A 99 4.42 -8.35 13.10
C ARG A 99 3.32 -7.36 12.73
N TYR A 100 3.42 -6.76 11.56
CA TYR A 100 2.45 -5.81 11.02
C TYR A 100 1.89 -6.36 9.72
N ALA A 101 0.58 -6.47 9.63
CA ALA A 101 -0.09 -6.97 8.44
C ALA A 101 -0.08 -5.90 7.34
N VAL A 102 0.23 -6.32 6.12
CA VAL A 102 0.24 -5.48 4.92
C VAL A 102 -0.95 -5.91 4.06
N HIS A 103 -1.92 -5.01 3.93
CA HIS A 103 -3.21 -5.35 3.31
C HIS A 103 -3.32 -4.97 1.84
N GLN A 104 -2.36 -4.20 1.34
CA GLN A 104 -2.32 -3.58 0.02
C GLN A 104 -0.90 -3.11 -0.27
N ASP A 105 -0.68 -2.53 -1.44
CA ASP A 105 0.62 -2.00 -1.82
C ASP A 105 1.14 -0.99 -0.79
N ALA A 106 2.41 -1.15 -0.44
CA ALA A 106 3.05 -0.37 0.60
C ALA A 106 4.51 -0.10 0.25
N THR A 107 5.05 0.98 0.80
CA THR A 107 6.46 1.32 0.75
C THR A 107 7.08 1.10 2.11
N LEU A 108 8.19 0.39 2.12
CA LEU A 108 9.03 0.17 3.28
C LEU A 108 10.24 1.11 3.20
N HIS A 109 10.35 2.01 4.17
CA HIS A 109 11.47 2.91 4.33
C HIS A 109 12.46 2.32 5.32
N LEU A 110 13.70 2.15 4.86
CA LEU A 110 14.80 1.56 5.61
C LEU A 110 15.96 2.55 5.63
N GLY A 111 16.43 2.90 6.83
CA GLY A 111 17.51 3.86 6.93
C GLY A 111 17.09 5.26 6.51
N TYR A 112 17.95 5.98 5.79
CA TYR A 112 17.70 7.35 5.36
C TYR A 112 17.27 7.45 3.89
N ASP A 113 17.82 6.58 3.03
CA ASP A 113 17.70 6.71 1.57
C ASP A 113 17.26 5.40 0.89
N THR A 114 16.85 4.36 1.64
CA THR A 114 16.40 3.10 1.04
C THR A 114 14.88 2.98 1.10
N GLU A 115 14.24 2.96 -0.06
CA GLU A 115 12.81 2.71 -0.22
C GLU A 115 12.60 1.41 -0.99
N VAL A 116 11.70 0.56 -0.48
CA VAL A 116 11.37 -0.73 -1.08
C VAL A 116 9.86 -0.84 -1.23
N GLY A 117 9.38 -1.07 -2.44
CA GLY A 117 7.98 -1.33 -2.70
C GLY A 117 7.58 -2.75 -2.30
N ILE A 118 6.36 -2.89 -1.82
CA ILE A 118 5.68 -4.16 -1.58
C ILE A 118 4.42 -4.11 -2.42
N ASP A 119 4.36 -4.92 -3.46
CA ASP A 119 3.16 -5.12 -4.28
C ASP A 119 2.38 -6.30 -3.69
N ILE A 120 1.11 -6.07 -3.35
CA ILE A 120 0.21 -7.06 -2.78
C ILE A 120 -0.82 -7.47 -3.84
N GLY A 121 -0.50 -8.56 -4.54
CA GLY A 121 -1.41 -9.23 -5.46
C GLY A 121 -2.57 -9.92 -4.73
N ARG A 122 -3.69 -9.20 -4.59
CA ARG A 122 -5.00 -9.74 -4.17
C ARG A 122 -6.01 -9.64 -5.31
N GLU A 123 -6.94 -10.59 -5.35
CA GLU A 123 -8.22 -10.32 -6.02
C GLU A 123 -8.91 -9.17 -5.28
N ARG A 124 -9.42 -8.21 -6.05
CA ARG A 124 -9.95 -6.93 -5.56
C ARG A 124 -11.06 -7.07 -4.51
N ASP A 125 -11.61 -8.27 -4.30
CA ASP A 125 -12.76 -8.58 -3.44
C ASP A 125 -12.39 -8.97 -1.99
N ASP A 126 -11.12 -9.34 -1.70
CA ASP A 126 -10.69 -9.82 -0.37
C ASP A 126 -10.25 -8.72 0.62
N VAL A 127 -10.09 -7.47 0.17
CA VAL A 127 -9.71 -6.34 1.03
C VAL A 127 -10.93 -5.85 1.85
N PRO A 128 -10.83 -5.64 3.17
CA PRO A 128 -11.94 -5.12 3.95
C PRO A 128 -12.41 -3.76 3.40
N ILE A 129 -13.71 -3.49 3.40
CA ILE A 129 -14.24 -2.28 2.75
C ILE A 129 -13.78 -0.97 3.41
N GLY A 130 -13.56 -0.97 4.73
CA GLY A 130 -12.89 0.12 5.42
C GLY A 130 -11.50 0.42 4.87
N TRP A 131 -10.77 -0.63 4.45
CA TRP A 131 -9.47 -0.60 3.79
C TRP A 131 -9.51 -0.19 2.30
N ARG A 132 -10.69 0.07 1.74
CA ARG A 132 -10.82 0.68 0.41
C ARG A 132 -11.30 2.12 0.46
N ILE A 133 -12.10 2.45 1.47
CA ILE A 133 -12.67 3.79 1.64
C ILE A 133 -11.58 4.86 1.84
N GLU A 134 -10.55 4.55 2.61
CA GLU A 134 -9.50 5.48 2.97
C GLU A 134 -8.30 5.43 2.02
N ALA A 135 -8.08 4.31 1.32
CA ALA A 135 -7.33 4.31 0.07
C ALA A 135 -7.89 5.34 -0.91
N ALA A 136 -9.21 5.26 -1.18
CA ALA A 136 -9.88 6.25 -2.01
C ALA A 136 -9.76 7.66 -1.42
N ARG A 137 -9.83 7.83 -0.09
CA ARG A 137 -9.70 9.16 0.54
C ARG A 137 -8.36 9.81 0.21
N ARG A 138 -7.27 9.05 0.27
CA ARG A 138 -5.95 9.58 -0.06
C ARG A 138 -5.78 9.91 -1.53
N GLU A 139 -6.33 9.09 -2.42
CA GLU A 139 -6.35 9.40 -3.86
C GLU A 139 -7.08 10.72 -4.13
N PHE A 140 -8.16 11.02 -3.41
CA PHE A 140 -8.81 12.32 -3.50
C PHE A 140 -7.97 13.47 -2.94
N GLU A 141 -7.21 13.22 -1.86
CA GLU A 141 -6.37 14.23 -1.20
C GLU A 141 -5.10 14.55 -2.00
N ARG A 142 -4.47 13.54 -2.61
CA ARG A 142 -3.14 13.64 -3.25
C ARG A 142 -3.16 13.51 -4.77
N GLY A 143 -4.14 12.80 -5.33
CA GLY A 143 -4.16 12.41 -6.73
C GLY A 143 -4.71 13.47 -7.68
N THR A 144 -4.50 13.18 -8.96
CA THR A 144 -5.06 13.85 -10.13
C THR A 144 -6.54 13.51 -10.31
N ASN A 145 -7.22 14.18 -11.26
CA ASN A 145 -8.63 13.85 -11.55
C ASN A 145 -8.79 12.40 -12.04
N GLU A 146 -7.84 11.86 -12.79
CA GLU A 146 -7.89 10.47 -13.28
C GLU A 146 -7.70 9.45 -12.15
N GLU A 147 -6.70 9.64 -11.30
CA GLU A 147 -6.44 8.77 -10.13
C GLU A 147 -7.64 8.77 -9.17
N ALA A 148 -8.17 9.96 -8.86
CA ALA A 148 -9.36 10.10 -8.03
C ALA A 148 -10.61 9.48 -8.68
N LEU A 149 -10.76 9.57 -10.01
CA LEU A 149 -11.86 8.93 -10.73
C LEU A 149 -11.77 7.41 -10.64
N HIS A 150 -10.59 6.85 -10.88
CA HIS A 150 -10.37 5.41 -10.80
C HIS A 150 -10.65 4.87 -9.39
N ALA A 151 -10.21 5.59 -8.36
CA ALA A 151 -10.54 5.27 -6.98
C ALA A 151 -12.05 5.32 -6.72
N ALA A 152 -12.74 6.34 -7.26
CA ALA A 152 -14.18 6.50 -7.11
C ALA A 152 -14.98 5.39 -7.80
N GLU A 153 -14.64 5.07 -9.05
CA GLU A 153 -15.25 3.98 -9.83
C GLU A 153 -15.10 2.63 -9.11
N ALA A 154 -13.89 2.34 -8.64
CA ALA A 154 -13.61 1.09 -7.92
C ALA A 154 -14.47 0.92 -6.67
N LEU A 155 -14.64 1.99 -5.88
CA LEU A 155 -15.40 1.93 -4.64
C LEU A 155 -16.91 1.85 -4.91
N VAL A 156 -17.44 2.60 -5.89
CA VAL A 156 -18.86 2.54 -6.26
C VAL A 156 -19.26 1.16 -6.78
N ASP A 157 -18.48 0.60 -7.71
CA ASP A 157 -18.81 -0.71 -8.29
C ASP A 157 -18.86 -1.82 -7.23
N GLN A 158 -17.99 -1.75 -6.23
CA GLN A 158 -17.98 -2.69 -5.12
C GLN A 158 -19.14 -2.50 -4.14
N LEU A 159 -19.48 -1.25 -3.80
CA LEU A 159 -20.65 -0.93 -3.00
C LEU A 159 -21.93 -1.45 -3.66
N ARG A 160 -22.00 -1.37 -5.00
CA ARG A 160 -23.09 -1.90 -5.81
C ARG A 160 -23.18 -3.43 -5.80
N LEU A 161 -22.03 -4.13 -5.81
CA LEU A 161 -21.98 -5.60 -5.81
C LEU A 161 -22.38 -6.22 -4.46
N ARG A 162 -22.17 -5.54 -3.33
CA ARG A 162 -22.49 -6.07 -2.00
C ARG A 162 -23.98 -6.08 -1.65
N GLY A 163 -24.83 -5.42 -2.45
CA GLY A 163 -26.27 -5.63 -2.48
C GLY A 163 -27.05 -5.32 -1.20
N ARG A 164 -27.92 -4.30 -1.30
CA ARG A 164 -29.15 -4.06 -0.52
C ARG A 164 -29.01 -3.44 0.88
N ASP A 165 -29.23 -2.13 0.91
CA ASP A 165 -30.11 -1.41 1.85
C ASP A 165 -29.90 -1.62 3.35
N GLU A 166 -29.11 -0.73 3.95
CA GLU A 166 -29.69 0.14 4.98
C GLU A 166 -29.77 1.56 4.38
N ASP A 167 -30.90 2.24 4.55
CA ASP A 167 -31.12 3.64 4.09
C ASP A 167 -29.98 4.60 4.50
N VAL A 168 -29.20 4.20 5.52
CA VAL A 168 -28.02 4.90 6.05
C VAL A 168 -26.86 4.97 5.05
N TYR A 169 -26.62 3.94 4.23
CA TYR A 169 -25.53 3.92 3.24
C TYR A 169 -25.94 4.48 1.87
N ALA A 170 -27.24 4.45 1.53
CA ALA A 170 -27.74 4.86 0.22
C ALA A 170 -27.42 6.33 -0.09
N ASP A 171 -27.59 7.21 0.90
CA ASP A 171 -27.24 8.63 0.78
C ASP A 171 -25.74 8.84 0.53
N ALA A 172 -24.89 8.13 1.27
CA ALA A 172 -23.43 8.26 1.16
C ALA A 172 -22.94 7.71 -0.19
N HIS A 173 -23.52 6.59 -0.63
CA HIS A 173 -23.28 6.02 -1.95
C HIS A 173 -23.71 6.97 -3.07
N ALA A 174 -24.94 7.49 -3.04
CA ALA A 174 -25.45 8.40 -4.06
C ALA A 174 -24.63 9.70 -4.14
N ALA A 175 -24.22 10.23 -2.99
CA ALA A 175 -23.33 11.41 -2.95
C ALA A 175 -21.95 11.10 -3.55
N PHE A 176 -21.42 9.89 -3.33
CA PHE A 176 -20.15 9.47 -3.91
C PHE A 176 -20.25 9.15 -5.42
N GLU A 177 -21.40 8.69 -5.91
CA GLU A 177 -21.69 8.59 -7.35
C GLU A 177 -21.67 9.96 -8.04
N ASP A 178 -22.21 11.00 -7.40
CA ASP A 178 -22.15 12.37 -7.93
C ASP A 178 -20.69 12.86 -8.04
N VAL A 179 -19.86 12.58 -7.04
CA VAL A 179 -18.43 12.88 -7.06
C VAL A 179 -17.72 12.17 -8.22
N ARG A 180 -18.01 10.88 -8.43
CA ARG A 180 -17.50 10.11 -9.58
C ARG A 180 -17.92 10.74 -10.90
N ASP A 181 -19.18 11.13 -11.04
CA ASP A 181 -19.71 11.71 -12.27
C ASP A 181 -19.08 13.09 -12.58
N GLN A 182 -18.83 13.89 -11.54
CA GLN A 182 -18.11 15.16 -11.65
C GLN A 182 -16.65 14.94 -12.14
N LEU A 183 -15.93 13.98 -11.56
CA LEU A 183 -14.57 13.63 -11.99
C LEU A 183 -14.55 13.09 -13.43
N GLN A 184 -15.49 12.21 -13.76
CA GLN A 184 -15.61 11.65 -15.12
C GLN A 184 -15.86 12.73 -16.17
N SER A 185 -16.69 13.72 -15.85
CA SER A 185 -16.92 14.88 -16.71
C SER A 185 -15.62 15.65 -16.97
N ARG A 186 -14.79 15.85 -15.93
CA ARG A 186 -13.50 16.55 -16.05
C ARG A 186 -12.49 15.78 -16.88
N VAL A 187 -12.33 14.47 -16.64
CA VAL A 187 -11.47 13.61 -17.44
C VAL A 187 -11.89 13.66 -18.91
N ARG A 188 -13.19 13.57 -19.21
CA ARG A 188 -13.71 13.71 -20.59
C ARG A 188 -13.42 15.07 -21.24
N LEU A 189 -13.25 16.13 -20.44
CA LEU A 189 -12.90 17.46 -20.91
C LEU A 189 -11.37 17.66 -21.09
N GLY A 190 -10.56 16.61 -20.87
CA GLY A 190 -9.11 16.66 -21.01
C GLY A 190 -8.40 17.25 -19.79
N HIS A 191 -8.93 17.01 -18.59
CA HIS A 191 -8.35 17.43 -17.32
C HIS A 191 -7.93 16.24 -16.45
N ASP A 192 -7.66 15.10 -17.06
CA ASP A 192 -7.13 13.86 -16.46
C ASP A 192 -5.93 14.12 -15.54
N ASP A 193 -4.91 14.83 -16.03
CA ASP A 193 -3.68 15.10 -15.26
C ASP A 193 -3.79 16.29 -14.29
N ALA A 194 -4.94 16.98 -14.24
CA ALA A 194 -5.08 18.15 -13.38
C ALA A 194 -5.41 17.75 -11.93
N ASP A 195 -4.93 18.54 -10.96
CA ASP A 195 -5.31 18.38 -9.56
C ASP A 195 -6.84 18.36 -9.41
N VAL A 196 -7.31 17.56 -8.45
CA VAL A 196 -8.72 17.54 -8.07
C VAL A 196 -9.11 18.92 -7.50
N PRO A 197 -10.15 19.58 -8.05
CA PRO A 197 -10.63 20.86 -7.50
C PRO A 197 -11.02 20.73 -6.03
N ASP A 198 -10.69 21.72 -5.20
CA ASP A 198 -10.95 21.69 -3.76
C ASP A 198 -12.42 21.42 -3.39
N SER A 199 -13.37 21.85 -4.23
CA SER A 199 -14.80 21.54 -4.04
C SER A 199 -15.09 20.05 -4.19
N ILE A 200 -14.56 19.42 -5.24
CA ILE A 200 -14.75 17.99 -5.52
C ILE A 200 -14.00 17.16 -4.49
N ARG A 201 -12.78 17.58 -4.14
CA ARG A 201 -11.97 16.97 -3.07
C ARG A 201 -12.71 17.00 -1.74
N GLY A 202 -13.24 18.16 -1.35
CA GLY A 202 -14.02 18.31 -0.12
C GLY A 202 -15.31 17.50 -0.11
N ASP A 203 -15.99 17.36 -1.24
CA ASP A 203 -17.19 16.52 -1.37
C ASP A 203 -16.84 15.03 -1.26
N GLY A 204 -15.80 14.59 -1.98
CA GLY A 204 -15.29 13.22 -1.92
C GLY A 204 -14.87 12.81 -0.52
N VAL A 205 -14.03 13.60 0.15
CA VAL A 205 -13.58 13.33 1.53
C VAL A 205 -14.77 13.22 2.49
N ARG A 206 -15.75 14.12 2.41
CA ARG A 206 -16.96 14.06 3.27
C ARG A 206 -17.78 12.79 3.04
N CYS A 207 -17.92 12.35 1.79
CA CYS A 207 -18.62 11.12 1.47
C CYS A 207 -17.89 9.88 2.01
N LEU A 208 -16.57 9.87 1.90
CA LEU A 208 -15.71 8.78 2.39
C LEU A 208 -15.68 8.73 3.91
N ASP A 209 -15.63 9.87 4.61
CA ASP A 209 -15.77 9.94 6.07
C ASP A 209 -17.12 9.34 6.52
N ARG A 210 -18.20 9.65 5.79
CA ARG A 210 -19.52 9.07 6.06
C ARG A 210 -19.50 7.57 5.83
N LEU A 211 -18.98 7.07 4.71
CA LEU A 211 -18.87 5.62 4.45
C LEU A 211 -18.02 4.92 5.53
N ARG A 212 -16.89 5.51 5.92
CA ARG A 212 -16.02 4.97 6.97
C ARG A 212 -16.78 4.80 8.27
N ALA A 213 -17.51 5.83 8.70
CA ALA A 213 -18.30 5.80 9.93
C ALA A 213 -19.34 4.67 9.95
N ILE A 214 -19.85 4.25 8.79
CA ILE A 214 -20.83 3.16 8.73
C ILE A 214 -20.13 1.79 8.66
N TYR A 215 -18.99 1.68 7.98
CA TYR A 215 -18.27 0.40 7.79
C TYR A 215 -17.24 0.06 8.88
N THR A 216 -16.96 0.95 9.83
CA THR A 216 -16.08 0.69 10.99
C THR A 216 -16.82 0.54 12.32
N GLN A 217 -18.16 0.50 12.31
CA GLN A 217 -19.01 0.19 13.48
C GLN A 217 -19.30 -1.31 13.56
#